data_AF-A0AAD8GGK3-F1
#
_entry.id   AF-A0AAD8GGK3-F1
#
_cell.length_a   1.000
_cell.length_b   1.000
_cell.length_c   1.000
_cell.angle_alpha   90.00
_cell.angle_beta   90.00
_cell.angle_gamma   90.00
#
_symmetry.space_group_name_H-M   'P 1'
#
loop_
_entity.id
_entity.type
_entity.pdbx_description
1 polymer ?
#
loop_
_entity_poly.entity_id
_entity_poly.type
_entity_poly.pdbx_seq_one_letter_code
_entity_poly.pdbx_strand_id
1 'polypeptide(L)'
;MDTGATDGDTPAEFECPVCKDVFVEPVCLPCQHVFCHCCLTESLKVKKHCPACRNPNIGQLTPATDVIKQMEGRRGTCMECHSVVPFSQMRSHRTSHVSAVNTQNIHDFRLSVMTFQCPYCQETGLDDLDLLNHCNENHGFDNRRVVCPICASMPHGDPSYQSRNFIGHLNLRHGFYIEDYVDTTQNDAINDQGAILASYNALLQ
;
A
#
# COMPACT_ATOMS: atom_id res chain seq x y z
N MET A 1 2.05 24.85 -36.16
CA MET A 1 3.05 24.43 -35.16
C MET A 1 2.24 23.99 -33.97
N ASP A 2 2.03 22.67 -33.88
CA ASP A 2 1.15 22.04 -32.92
C ASP A 2 1.83 22.04 -31.55
N THR A 3 1.32 22.86 -30.64
CA THR A 3 1.72 22.83 -29.23
C THR A 3 0.85 21.79 -28.53
N GLY A 4 1.24 20.53 -28.66
CA GLY A 4 0.70 19.42 -27.89
C GLY A 4 1.15 19.55 -26.43
N ALA A 5 0.17 19.61 -25.54
CA ALA A 5 0.37 19.46 -24.10
C ALA A 5 1.09 18.14 -23.80
N THR A 6 2.10 18.18 -22.94
CA THR A 6 2.57 16.99 -22.24
C THR A 6 2.45 17.27 -20.75
N ASP A 7 1.68 16.41 -20.09
CA ASP A 7 1.46 16.34 -18.65
C ASP A 7 2.75 16.56 -17.85
N GLY A 8 2.65 17.02 -16.61
CA GLY A 8 3.82 17.24 -15.75
C GLY A 8 4.45 15.92 -15.32
N ASP A 9 5.23 15.39 -16.26
CA ASP A 9 5.78 14.05 -16.28
C ASP A 9 6.95 13.99 -15.30
N THR A 10 6.78 13.22 -14.23
CA THR A 10 7.95 12.65 -13.58
C THR A 10 8.52 11.66 -14.59
N PRO A 11 9.76 11.81 -15.07
CA PRO A 11 10.30 10.90 -16.06
C PRO A 11 10.25 9.47 -15.52
N ALA A 12 9.67 8.56 -16.30
CA ALA A 12 9.51 7.14 -15.93
C ALA A 12 10.83 6.48 -15.50
N GLU A 13 11.98 7.04 -15.88
CA GLU A 13 13.30 6.57 -15.47
C GLU A 13 13.65 6.82 -13.99
N PHE A 14 12.93 7.71 -13.29
CA PHE A 14 13.09 7.95 -11.85
C PHE A 14 11.95 7.38 -11.01
N GLU A 15 11.05 6.63 -11.62
CA GLU A 15 9.90 6.05 -10.96
C GLU A 15 10.21 4.65 -10.41
N CYS A 16 9.81 4.39 -9.17
CA CYS A 16 9.90 3.07 -8.59
C CYS A 16 8.84 2.13 -9.17
N PRO A 17 9.21 0.96 -9.73
CA PRO A 17 8.24 0.04 -10.34
C PRO A 17 7.20 -0.52 -9.37
N VAL A 18 7.47 -0.48 -8.06
CA VAL A 18 6.60 -1.01 -7.00
C VAL A 18 5.58 0.04 -6.55
N CYS A 19 6.02 1.21 -6.10
CA CYS A 19 5.12 2.26 -5.58
C CYS A 19 4.68 3.29 -6.63
N LYS A 20 5.18 3.20 -7.87
CA LYS A 20 4.87 4.12 -8.99
C LYS A 20 5.14 5.59 -8.69
N ASP A 21 6.23 5.85 -7.96
CA ASP A 21 6.59 7.20 -7.55
C ASP A 21 8.13 7.38 -7.46
N VAL A 22 8.61 8.62 -7.46
CA VAL A 22 10.02 9.07 -7.57
C VAL A 22 10.92 8.40 -6.54
N PHE A 23 11.93 7.62 -6.88
CA PHE A 23 12.70 6.84 -5.89
C PHE A 23 13.06 7.54 -4.56
N VAL A 24 12.93 6.81 -3.44
CA VAL A 24 13.49 7.15 -2.13
C VAL A 24 14.53 6.11 -1.77
N GLU A 25 15.74 6.57 -1.46
CA GLU A 25 16.90 5.72 -1.14
C GLU A 25 17.00 4.55 -2.15
N PRO A 26 17.17 4.85 -3.47
CA PRO A 26 17.11 3.82 -4.49
C PRO A 26 18.23 2.80 -4.30
N VAL A 27 17.85 1.52 -4.34
CA VAL A 27 18.74 0.37 -4.29
C VAL A 27 18.63 -0.42 -5.57
N CYS A 28 19.75 -1.01 -5.99
CA CYS A 28 19.87 -1.82 -7.19
C CYS A 28 20.11 -3.29 -6.81
N LEU A 29 19.43 -4.17 -7.53
CA LEU A 29 19.70 -5.61 -7.49
C LEU A 29 20.80 -6.01 -8.49
N PRO A 30 21.44 -7.18 -8.35
CA PRO A 30 22.40 -7.71 -9.33
C PRO A 30 21.84 -7.80 -10.75
N CYS A 31 20.52 -7.96 -10.88
CA CYS A 31 19.82 -7.93 -12.16
C CYS A 31 19.60 -6.51 -12.73
N GLN A 32 20.28 -5.50 -12.19
CA GLN A 32 20.27 -4.09 -12.61
C GLN A 32 18.90 -3.38 -12.53
N HIS A 33 17.98 -3.89 -11.72
CA HIS A 33 16.69 -3.23 -11.48
C HIS A 33 16.75 -2.42 -10.19
N VAL A 34 16.20 -1.20 -10.25
CA VAL A 34 16.26 -0.22 -9.17
C VAL A 34 14.89 -0.04 -8.52
N PHE A 35 14.86 0.06 -7.19
CA PHE A 35 13.66 0.18 -6.37
C PHE A 35 13.93 1.10 -5.18
N CYS A 36 12.89 1.60 -4.51
CA CYS A 36 13.07 2.19 -3.20
C CYS A 36 13.51 1.12 -2.20
N HIS A 37 14.36 1.48 -1.22
CA HIS A 37 14.81 0.55 -0.19
C HIS A 37 13.65 -0.16 0.52
N CYS A 38 12.66 0.61 1.01
CA CYS A 38 11.49 0.06 1.71
C CYS A 38 10.65 -0.83 0.79
N CYS A 39 10.35 -0.38 -0.43
CA CYS A 39 9.52 -1.14 -1.39
C CYS A 39 10.15 -2.50 -1.73
N LEU A 40 11.46 -2.54 -1.93
CA LEU A 40 12.16 -3.79 -2.20
C LEU A 40 12.20 -4.68 -0.95
N THR A 41 12.47 -4.11 0.22
CA THR A 41 12.51 -4.84 1.49
C THR A 41 11.20 -5.57 1.76
N GLU A 42 10.05 -4.89 1.63
CA GLU A 42 8.73 -5.50 1.81
C GLU A 42 8.43 -6.55 0.74
N SER A 43 8.73 -6.26 -0.53
CA SER A 43 8.54 -7.22 -1.62
C SER A 43 9.30 -8.53 -1.37
N LEU A 44 10.52 -8.43 -0.86
CA LEU A 44 11.38 -9.58 -0.55
C LEU A 44 10.93 -10.36 0.70
N LYS A 45 10.09 -9.80 1.57
CA LYS A 45 9.46 -10.58 2.66
C LYS A 45 8.47 -11.60 2.10
N VAL A 46 7.72 -11.22 1.05
CA VAL A 46 6.70 -12.05 0.41
C VAL A 46 7.32 -13.01 -0.62
N LYS A 47 8.13 -12.49 -1.55
CA LYS A 47 8.71 -13.28 -2.65
C LYS A 47 10.20 -13.00 -2.78
N LYS A 48 11.03 -14.05 -2.72
CA LYS A 48 12.50 -13.96 -2.79
C LYS A 48 13.02 -13.81 -4.24
N HIS A 49 12.43 -12.92 -5.03
CA HIS A 49 12.85 -12.62 -6.40
C HIS A 49 12.68 -11.14 -6.72
N CYS A 50 13.40 -10.64 -7.73
CA CYS A 50 13.25 -9.27 -8.20
C CYS A 50 11.78 -8.97 -8.58
N PRO A 51 11.17 -7.88 -8.09
CA PRO A 51 9.79 -7.52 -8.44
C PRO A 51 9.57 -7.24 -9.93
N ALA A 52 10.60 -6.76 -10.64
CA ALA A 52 10.49 -6.38 -12.04
C ALA A 52 10.71 -7.56 -13.00
N CYS A 53 11.75 -8.36 -12.79
CA CYS A 53 12.15 -9.40 -13.74
C CYS A 53 12.07 -10.83 -13.19
N ARG A 54 11.65 -11.00 -11.93
CA ARG A 54 11.54 -12.29 -11.23
C ARG A 54 12.86 -13.08 -11.13
N ASN A 55 14.00 -12.43 -11.33
CA ASN A 55 15.30 -13.04 -11.10
C ASN A 55 15.45 -13.39 -9.60
N PRO A 56 15.72 -14.66 -9.25
CA PRO A 56 15.85 -15.08 -7.85
C PRO A 56 17.18 -14.66 -7.21
N ASN A 57 18.16 -14.20 -7.98
CA ASN A 57 19.44 -13.75 -7.46
C ASN A 57 19.34 -12.32 -6.91
N ILE A 58 18.95 -12.22 -5.63
CA ILE A 58 18.83 -10.95 -4.91
C ILE A 58 20.19 -10.38 -4.51
N GLY A 59 21.17 -11.24 -4.22
CA GLY A 59 22.50 -10.84 -3.79
C GLY A 59 22.49 -9.83 -2.64
N GLN A 60 23.55 -9.02 -2.58
CA GLN A 60 23.60 -7.87 -1.67
C GLN A 60 22.95 -6.65 -2.34
N LEU A 61 22.07 -5.97 -1.60
CA LEU A 61 21.49 -4.70 -2.05
C LEU A 61 22.57 -3.64 -2.09
N THR A 62 22.73 -2.98 -3.23
CA THR A 62 23.67 -1.86 -3.39
C THR A 62 22.91 -0.56 -3.62
N PRO A 63 23.35 0.57 -3.06
CA PRO A 63 22.79 1.87 -3.41
C PRO A 63 22.93 2.11 -4.92
N ALA A 64 21.87 2.57 -5.57
CA ALA A 64 21.89 2.91 -7.00
C ALA A 64 22.55 4.28 -7.20
N THR A 65 23.86 4.38 -6.93
CA THR A 65 24.60 5.65 -6.89
C THR A 65 24.48 6.48 -8.16
N ASP A 66 24.37 5.83 -9.32
CA ASP A 66 24.20 6.52 -10.60
C ASP A 66 22.82 7.19 -10.68
N VAL A 67 21.78 6.49 -10.25
CA VAL A 67 20.41 7.04 -10.19
C VAL A 67 20.35 8.18 -9.18
N ILE A 68 20.96 8.03 -7.99
CA ILE A 68 21.00 9.08 -6.96
C ILE A 68 21.61 10.37 -7.53
N LYS A 69 22.79 10.28 -8.17
CA LYS A 69 23.46 11.44 -8.78
C LYS A 69 22.62 12.06 -9.92
N GLN A 70 21.98 11.24 -10.73
CA GLN A 70 21.10 11.74 -11.80
C GLN A 70 19.87 12.48 -11.24
N MET A 71 19.29 12.00 -10.14
CA MET A 71 18.16 12.63 -9.46
C MET A 71 18.53 13.96 -8.80
N GLU A 72 19.78 14.14 -8.39
CA GLU A 72 20.30 15.42 -7.88
C GLU A 72 20.50 16.46 -8.99
N GLY A 73 20.95 16.01 -10.17
CA GLY A 73 21.22 16.89 -11.32
C GLY A 73 19.98 17.28 -12.13
N ARG A 74 18.87 16.56 -11.97
CA ARG A 74 17.64 16.76 -12.75
C ARG A 74 16.50 17.27 -11.88
N ARG A 75 15.71 18.17 -12.45
CA ARG A 75 14.60 18.83 -11.77
C ARG A 75 13.29 18.42 -12.42
N GLY A 76 12.27 18.24 -11.60
CA GLY A 76 10.90 18.02 -12.02
C GLY A 76 10.01 19.14 -11.52
N THR A 77 8.83 19.24 -12.13
CA THR A 77 7.80 20.18 -11.69
C THR A 77 6.84 19.45 -10.75
N CYS A 78 6.59 20.01 -9.58
CA CYS A 78 5.55 19.51 -8.69
C CYS A 78 4.17 19.78 -9.30
N MET A 79 3.29 18.79 -9.34
CA MET A 79 1.95 18.95 -9.91
C MET A 79 0.99 19.76 -9.03
N GLU A 80 1.24 19.81 -7.73
CA GLU A 80 0.35 20.50 -6.78
C GLU A 80 0.64 22.00 -6.71
N CYS A 81 1.91 22.40 -6.62
CA CYS A 81 2.30 23.80 -6.48
C CYS A 81 3.10 24.36 -7.67
N HIS A 82 3.35 23.56 -8.71
CA HIS A 82 4.11 23.93 -9.91
C HIS A 82 5.57 24.36 -9.63
N SER A 83 6.08 24.12 -8.43
CA SER A 83 7.48 24.43 -8.09
C SER A 83 8.43 23.44 -8.75
N VAL A 84 9.54 23.95 -9.28
CA VAL A 84 10.58 23.15 -9.92
C VAL A 84 11.62 22.71 -8.88
N VAL A 85 11.53 21.45 -8.46
CA VAL A 85 12.37 20.87 -7.41
C VAL A 85 13.24 19.73 -7.96
N PRO A 86 14.44 19.48 -7.41
CA PRO A 86 15.24 18.31 -7.75
C PRO A 86 14.47 17.01 -7.51
N PHE A 87 14.63 16.00 -8.37
CA PHE A 87 13.94 14.71 -8.16
C PHE A 87 14.32 14.06 -6.84
N SER A 88 15.58 14.22 -6.40
CA SER A 88 16.04 13.77 -5.08
C SER A 88 15.25 14.37 -3.91
N GLN A 89 14.63 15.54 -4.10
CA GLN A 89 13.86 16.24 -3.07
C GLN A 89 12.35 16.20 -3.33
N MET A 90 11.90 15.65 -4.46
CA MET A 90 10.50 15.74 -4.90
C MET A 90 9.52 15.13 -3.88
N ARG A 91 9.84 13.97 -3.28
CA ARG A 91 8.96 13.38 -2.25
C ARG A 91 8.92 14.20 -0.97
N SER A 92 10.08 14.65 -0.48
CA SER A 92 10.12 15.54 0.70
C SER A 92 9.47 16.90 0.43
N HIS A 93 9.45 17.35 -0.83
CA HIS A 93 8.74 18.54 -1.21
C HIS A 93 7.23 18.29 -1.20
N ARG A 94 6.76 17.15 -1.71
CA ARG A 94 5.33 16.80 -1.67
C ARG A 94 4.80 16.71 -0.24
N THR A 95 5.59 16.22 0.73
CA THR A 95 5.19 16.24 2.14
C THR A 95 5.00 17.66 2.70
N SER A 96 5.59 18.70 2.07
CA SER A 96 5.31 20.09 2.44
C SER A 96 3.92 20.58 2.03
N HIS A 97 3.30 19.97 1.00
CA HIS A 97 1.90 20.22 0.63
C HIS A 97 0.91 19.54 1.59
N VAL A 98 1.39 18.52 2.31
CA VAL A 98 0.60 17.79 3.32
C VAL A 98 0.38 18.64 4.60
N SER A 99 0.86 19.90 4.64
CA SER A 99 0.67 20.79 5.80
C SER A 99 -0.67 21.54 5.85
N ALA A 100 -1.60 21.39 4.88
CA ALA A 100 -2.92 22.04 5.00
C ALA A 100 -4.05 21.50 4.08
N VAL A 101 -4.16 20.20 3.82
CA VAL A 101 -5.32 19.60 3.10
C VAL A 101 -5.65 18.26 3.78
N ASN A 102 -6.65 18.18 4.68
CA ASN A 102 -8.07 17.91 4.40
C ASN A 102 -8.29 17.03 3.16
N THR A 103 -8.12 15.72 3.34
CA THR A 103 -8.25 14.63 2.38
C THR A 103 -9.52 14.75 1.51
N GLN A 104 -9.42 15.45 0.38
CA GLN A 104 -10.47 15.56 -0.63
C GLN A 104 -9.85 15.23 -2.00
N ASN A 105 -10.24 14.06 -2.52
CA ASN A 105 -10.15 13.56 -3.89
C ASN A 105 -8.84 12.91 -4.37
N ILE A 106 -8.76 11.57 -4.23
CA ILE A 106 -8.86 10.66 -5.38
C ILE A 106 -9.72 9.44 -4.97
N HIS A 107 -10.64 9.06 -5.86
CA HIS A 107 -11.56 7.92 -5.85
C HIS A 107 -12.96 8.08 -5.23
N ASP A 108 -13.77 8.90 -5.90
CA ASP A 108 -15.22 8.79 -5.81
C ASP A 108 -15.71 7.56 -6.60
N PHE A 109 -15.78 6.40 -5.95
CA PHE A 109 -16.92 5.49 -6.14
C PHE A 109 -17.12 4.62 -4.89
N ARG A 110 -17.73 5.24 -3.88
CA ARG A 110 -18.39 4.65 -2.70
C ARG A 110 -17.52 3.80 -1.77
N LEU A 111 -17.05 4.43 -0.69
CA LEU A 111 -17.32 4.11 0.72
C LEU A 111 -16.60 5.17 1.58
N SER A 112 -17.28 5.77 2.55
CA SER A 112 -16.64 6.72 3.47
C SER A 112 -15.49 6.00 4.18
N VAL A 113 -14.27 6.54 4.12
CA VAL A 113 -13.15 6.05 4.95
C VAL A 113 -13.55 6.32 6.41
N MET A 114 -14.14 5.31 7.04
CA MET A 114 -14.49 5.32 8.45
C MET A 114 -13.20 5.06 9.20
N THR A 115 -12.77 6.03 10.00
CA THR A 115 -11.70 5.80 10.96
C THR A 115 -12.30 5.35 12.28
N PHE A 116 -11.59 4.46 12.94
CA PHE A 116 -12.00 3.79 14.14
C PHE A 116 -11.02 4.10 15.28
N GLN A 117 -11.53 3.93 16.49
CA GLN A 117 -10.75 4.05 17.71
C GLN A 117 -10.51 2.66 18.28
N CYS A 118 -9.25 2.34 18.59
CA CYS A 118 -8.89 1.07 19.21
C CYS A 118 -9.52 0.98 20.62
N PRO A 119 -10.36 -0.03 20.89
CA PRO A 119 -11.07 -0.12 22.16
C PRO A 119 -10.17 -0.52 23.35
N TYR A 120 -8.92 -0.93 23.09
CA TYR A 120 -7.96 -1.33 24.14
C TYR A 120 -7.06 -0.21 24.63
N CYS A 121 -6.54 0.62 23.71
CA CYS A 121 -5.58 1.69 24.00
C CYS A 121 -6.09 3.09 23.62
N GLN A 122 -7.26 3.19 23.00
CA GLN A 122 -7.89 4.44 22.56
C GLN A 122 -7.15 5.19 21.44
N GLU A 123 -6.23 4.54 20.73
CA GLU A 123 -5.61 5.07 19.52
C GLU A 123 -6.66 5.32 18.44
N THR A 124 -6.63 6.51 17.83
CA THR A 124 -7.67 7.01 16.92
C THR A 124 -7.13 7.17 15.51
N GLY A 125 -8.02 7.24 14.52
CA GLY A 125 -7.64 7.54 13.14
C GLY A 125 -7.21 6.30 12.35
N LEU A 126 -7.49 5.11 12.88
CA LEU A 126 -7.15 3.84 12.26
C LEU A 126 -8.25 3.48 11.27
N ASP A 127 -7.94 3.23 10.01
CA ASP A 127 -8.90 2.55 9.13
C ASP A 127 -9.12 1.09 9.57
N ASP A 128 -9.93 0.33 8.82
CA ASP A 128 -10.24 -1.05 9.16
C ASP A 128 -9.01 -1.95 9.19
N LEU A 129 -8.09 -1.78 8.23
CA LEU A 129 -6.85 -2.54 8.12
C LEU A 129 -5.84 -2.12 9.19
N ASP A 130 -5.66 -0.82 9.41
CA ASP A 130 -4.80 -0.27 10.44
C ASP A 130 -5.25 -0.73 11.82
N LEU A 131 -6.56 -0.72 12.10
CA LEU A 131 -7.10 -1.21 13.36
C LEU A 131 -6.81 -2.70 13.55
N LEU A 132 -6.95 -3.51 12.50
CA LEU A 132 -6.67 -4.94 12.55
C LEU A 132 -5.19 -5.21 12.82
N ASN A 133 -4.29 -4.55 12.09
CA ASN A 133 -2.85 -4.72 12.25
C ASN A 133 -2.39 -4.24 13.64
N HIS A 134 -2.80 -3.02 14.02
CA HIS A 134 -2.55 -2.46 15.34
C HIS A 134 -2.97 -3.43 16.45
N CYS A 135 -4.20 -3.97 16.38
CA CYS A 135 -4.73 -4.85 17.40
C CYS A 135 -4.00 -6.20 17.48
N ASN A 136 -3.60 -6.79 16.35
CA ASN A 136 -2.83 -8.03 16.34
C ASN A 136 -1.41 -7.84 16.92
N GLU A 137 -0.74 -6.74 16.56
CA GLU A 137 0.64 -6.48 16.99
C GLU A 137 0.74 -6.06 18.46
N ASN A 138 -0.19 -5.21 18.92
CA ASN A 138 -0.09 -4.57 20.22
C ASN A 138 -0.97 -5.23 21.30
N HIS A 139 -2.01 -5.98 20.91
CA HIS A 139 -3.03 -6.50 21.83
C HIS A 139 -3.37 -7.98 21.61
N GLY A 140 -2.49 -8.76 20.96
CA GLY A 140 -2.74 -10.18 20.64
C GLY A 140 -3.05 -11.10 21.83
N PHE A 141 -2.71 -10.69 23.05
CA PHE A 141 -3.01 -11.42 24.30
C PHE A 141 -4.08 -10.74 25.18
N ASP A 142 -4.64 -9.60 24.77
CA ASP A 142 -5.65 -8.88 25.53
C ASP A 142 -7.03 -9.53 25.36
N ASN A 143 -7.56 -10.06 26.46
CA ASN A 143 -8.84 -10.78 26.52
C ASN A 143 -9.99 -9.93 27.08
N ARG A 144 -9.81 -8.60 27.19
CA ARG A 144 -10.89 -7.71 27.64
C ARG A 144 -12.04 -7.73 26.63
N ARG A 145 -13.26 -7.74 27.15
CA ARG A 145 -14.47 -7.67 26.31
C ARG A 145 -14.66 -6.25 25.82
N VAL A 146 -14.78 -6.10 24.52
CA VAL A 146 -14.90 -4.79 23.86
C VAL A 146 -15.90 -4.86 22.72
N VAL A 147 -16.51 -3.72 22.41
CA VAL A 147 -17.35 -3.55 21.23
C VAL A 147 -16.44 -3.37 20.02
N CYS A 148 -16.75 -4.06 18.91
CA CYS A 148 -16.02 -3.86 17.66
C CYS A 148 -16.47 -2.54 17.03
N PRO A 149 -15.59 -1.53 16.88
CA PRO A 149 -15.97 -0.22 16.36
C PRO A 149 -16.38 -0.31 14.88
N ILE A 150 -15.83 -1.25 14.11
CA ILE A 150 -16.21 -1.48 12.71
C ILE A 150 -17.65 -1.98 12.63
N CYS A 151 -17.99 -3.04 13.39
CA CYS A 151 -19.34 -3.58 13.42
C CYS A 151 -20.36 -2.58 13.98
N ALA A 152 -20.01 -1.83 15.02
CA ALA A 152 -20.90 -0.82 15.63
C ALA A 152 -21.26 0.31 14.65
N SER A 153 -20.38 0.60 13.69
CA SER A 153 -20.61 1.60 12.63
C SER A 153 -21.42 1.09 11.45
N MET A 154 -21.75 -0.20 11.39
CA MET A 154 -22.60 -0.76 10.32
C MET A 154 -24.08 -0.37 10.55
N PRO A 155 -24.89 -0.18 9.49
CA PRO A 155 -26.31 0.16 9.61
C PRO A 155 -27.15 -0.83 10.44
N HIS A 156 -26.65 -2.06 10.60
CA HIS A 156 -27.29 -3.13 11.37
C HIS A 156 -26.41 -3.63 12.53
N GLY A 157 -25.38 -2.85 12.88
CA GLY A 157 -24.51 -3.11 14.03
C GLY A 157 -25.22 -2.87 15.35
N ASP A 158 -24.81 -3.60 16.39
CA ASP A 158 -25.22 -3.34 17.77
C ASP A 158 -24.06 -2.67 18.54
N PRO A 159 -24.14 -1.37 18.86
CA PRO A 159 -23.11 -0.66 19.62
C PRO A 159 -22.91 -1.17 21.05
N SER A 160 -23.82 -2.00 21.57
CA SER A 160 -23.72 -2.60 22.91
C SER A 160 -23.12 -4.01 22.88
N TYR A 161 -22.99 -4.62 21.70
CA TYR A 161 -22.48 -5.98 21.57
C TYR A 161 -20.99 -6.05 21.84
N GLN A 162 -20.63 -6.70 22.94
CA GLN A 162 -19.25 -6.92 23.36
C GLN A 162 -18.75 -8.28 22.88
N SER A 163 -17.70 -8.27 22.06
CA SER A 163 -17.01 -9.50 21.66
C SER A 163 -16.24 -10.09 22.85
N ARG A 164 -16.33 -11.41 23.01
CA ARG A 164 -15.55 -12.17 24.01
C ARG A 164 -14.13 -12.47 23.55
N ASN A 165 -13.89 -12.38 22.24
CA ASN A 165 -12.58 -12.53 21.60
C ASN A 165 -12.54 -11.55 20.44
N PHE A 166 -12.17 -10.30 20.74
CA PHE A 166 -12.18 -9.23 19.76
C PHE A 166 -11.13 -9.42 18.66
N ILE A 167 -9.91 -9.85 19.01
CA ILE A 167 -8.84 -10.12 18.03
C ILE A 167 -9.24 -11.22 17.04
N GLY A 168 -9.76 -12.34 17.55
CA GLY A 168 -10.25 -13.43 16.69
C GLY A 168 -11.43 -12.98 15.80
N HIS A 169 -12.32 -12.14 16.33
CA HIS A 169 -13.42 -11.57 15.56
C HIS A 169 -12.92 -10.65 14.43
N LEU A 170 -11.98 -9.75 14.71
CA LEU A 170 -11.36 -8.87 13.71
C LEU A 170 -10.76 -9.70 12.57
N ASN A 171 -9.94 -10.70 12.88
CA ASN A 171 -9.33 -11.55 11.87
C ASN A 171 -10.36 -12.34 11.04
N LEU A 172 -11.47 -12.77 11.64
CA LEU A 172 -12.51 -13.55 10.94
C LEU A 172 -13.55 -12.71 10.18
N ARG A 173 -13.73 -11.42 10.49
CA ARG A 173 -14.80 -10.60 9.89
C ARG A 173 -14.29 -9.37 9.16
N HIS A 174 -13.08 -8.95 9.48
CA HIS A 174 -12.46 -7.73 8.98
C HIS A 174 -11.03 -7.97 8.46
N GLY A 175 -10.53 -9.21 8.49
CA GLY A 175 -9.24 -9.60 7.93
C GLY A 175 -9.29 -10.06 6.47
N PHE A 176 -10.41 -9.85 5.77
CA PHE A 176 -10.59 -10.28 4.39
C PHE A 176 -10.61 -9.08 3.47
N TYR A 177 -9.57 -8.94 2.64
CA TYR A 177 -9.57 -8.00 1.54
C TYR A 177 -9.84 -8.73 0.23
N ILE A 178 -10.58 -8.10 -0.68
CA ILE A 178 -10.97 -8.73 -1.95
C ILE A 178 -9.74 -9.09 -2.80
N GLU A 179 -8.66 -8.31 -2.67
CA GLU A 179 -7.39 -8.50 -3.38
C GLU A 179 -6.63 -9.77 -2.98
N ASP A 180 -6.93 -10.35 -1.81
CA ASP A 180 -6.34 -11.61 -1.37
C ASP A 180 -6.91 -12.83 -2.14
N TYR A 181 -8.10 -12.69 -2.73
CA TYR A 181 -8.85 -13.77 -3.37
C TYR A 181 -9.16 -13.51 -4.84
N VAL A 182 -9.13 -12.25 -5.24
CA VAL A 182 -9.52 -11.78 -6.57
C VAL A 182 -8.38 -10.90 -7.07
N ASP A 183 -7.76 -11.30 -8.19
CA ASP A 183 -6.81 -10.43 -8.85
C ASP A 183 -7.59 -9.28 -9.49
N THR A 184 -7.55 -8.10 -8.86
CA THR A 184 -8.27 -6.90 -9.31
C THR A 184 -7.71 -6.33 -10.61
N THR A 185 -6.56 -6.85 -11.08
CA THR A 185 -6.02 -6.56 -12.41
C THR A 185 -6.63 -7.43 -13.51
N GLN A 186 -7.44 -8.43 -13.13
CA GLN A 186 -8.09 -9.37 -14.04
C GLN A 186 -9.62 -9.21 -13.99
N ASN A 187 -10.27 -9.49 -15.12
CA ASN A 187 -11.74 -9.48 -15.18
C ASN A 187 -12.32 -10.72 -14.48
N ASP A 188 -13.56 -10.59 -13.98
CA ASP A 188 -14.25 -11.59 -13.16
C ASP A 188 -14.23 -13.00 -13.77
N ALA A 189 -14.41 -13.13 -15.08
CA ALA A 189 -14.39 -14.43 -15.77
C ALA A 189 -13.05 -15.18 -15.63
N ILE A 190 -11.93 -14.45 -15.52
CA ILE A 190 -10.59 -15.05 -15.36
C ILE A 190 -10.38 -15.46 -13.89
N ASN A 191 -10.82 -14.63 -12.95
CA ASN A 191 -10.80 -14.94 -11.53
C ASN A 191 -11.65 -16.18 -11.20
N ASP A 192 -12.84 -16.28 -11.80
CA ASP A 192 -13.74 -17.44 -11.66
C ASP A 192 -13.11 -18.72 -12.21
N GLN A 193 -12.54 -18.66 -13.42
CA GLN A 193 -11.85 -19.79 -14.04
C GLN A 193 -10.67 -20.26 -13.17
N GLY A 194 -9.92 -19.32 -12.60
CA GLY A 194 -8.82 -19.59 -11.67
C GLY A 194 -9.27 -20.29 -10.39
N ALA A 195 -10.37 -19.84 -9.79
CA ALA A 195 -10.96 -20.44 -8.59
C ALA A 195 -11.47 -21.87 -8.86
N ILE A 196 -12.12 -22.12 -10.01
CA ILE A 196 -12.60 -23.45 -10.41
C ILE A 196 -11.41 -24.41 -10.60
N LEU A 197 -10.35 -23.97 -11.28
CA LEU A 197 -9.14 -24.76 -11.49
C LEU A 197 -8.42 -25.08 -10.18
N ALA A 198 -8.31 -24.11 -9.27
CA ALA A 198 -7.72 -24.31 -7.95
C ALA A 198 -8.51 -25.32 -7.12
N SER A 199 -9.85 -25.23 -7.13
CA SER A 199 -10.72 -26.21 -6.46
C SER A 199 -10.58 -27.62 -7.03
N TYR A 200 -10.42 -27.76 -8.34
CA TYR A 200 -10.22 -29.06 -8.98
C TYR A 200 -8.88 -29.70 -8.57
N ASN A 201 -7.81 -28.89 -8.52
CA ASN A 201 -6.48 -29.37 -8.14
C ASN A 201 -6.36 -29.74 -6.66
N ALA A 202 -7.16 -29.11 -5.78
CA ALA A 202 -7.19 -29.43 -4.35
C ALA A 202 -7.78 -30.81 -4.04
N LEU A 203 -8.56 -31.40 -4.96
CA LEU A 203 -9.11 -32.76 -4.82
C LEU A 203 -8.15 -33.87 -5.29
N LEU A 204 -7.01 -33.49 -5.87
CA LEU A 204 -6.00 -34.41 -6.40
C LEU A 204 -4.76 -34.54 -5.50
N GLN A 205 -4.81 -33.96 -4.29
CA GLN A 205 -3.79 -34.07 -3.23
C GLN A 205 -4.35 -34.89 -2.06
#